data_AF-A0A848HFS9-F1
#
_entry.id   AF-A0A848HFS9-F1
#
_cell.length_a   1.000
_cell.length_b   1.000
_cell.length_c   1.000
_cell.angle_alpha   90.00
_cell.angle_beta   90.00
_cell.angle_gamma   90.00
#
_symmetry.space_group_name_H-M   'P 1'
#
loop_
_entity.id
_entity.type
_entity.pdbx_description
1 polymer ?
#
loop_
_entity_poly.entity_id
_entity_poly.type
_entity_poly.pdbx_seq_one_letter_code
_entity_poly.pdbx_strand_id
1 'polypeptide(L)'
;MSAIPVPASVLFLRMRAFHGQPVTEQAQRRERLLAAVKQALAPWQPEERVVLEAPDGLAVVGRGDPWQALQAAREAAASCEDVAIGLHYGPIKAEADTLAGARVAGEGLETAGAVAGFATQHPILASLPFRQALAARWPQRAKTLRPAGDFVDERLRSHALYAFEPGRARRRALWGHLFAAVGVALIVAAGFAGRWQREEMEAASRPGTIALEIHPQGEIYVDGELKGVSPPLARLSIPPGPHSIELRNEHMKPVVMDVQLAPGEELELKHTFEAPKPAPAPKRVAPRQPQSTQAKAIDKVKGWLDKLK
;
A
#
# COMPACT_ATOMS: atom_id res chain seq x y z
N MET A 1 12.11 65.73 21.43
CA MET A 1 13.37 65.13 20.90
C MET A 1 12.96 63.90 20.11
N SER A 2 13.31 63.79 18.83
CA SER A 2 12.93 62.63 18.02
C SER A 2 13.75 61.41 18.43
N ALA A 3 13.08 60.33 18.80
CA ALA A 3 13.74 59.09 19.20
C ALA A 3 14.61 58.52 18.06
N ILE A 4 15.83 58.11 18.40
CA ILE A 4 16.77 57.48 17.45
C ILE A 4 16.26 56.07 17.14
N PRO A 5 16.10 55.70 15.86
CA PRO A 5 15.69 54.34 15.50
C PRO A 5 16.78 53.35 15.91
N VAL A 6 16.40 52.30 16.63
CA VAL A 6 17.32 51.24 17.08
C VAL A 6 16.94 49.92 16.41
N PRO A 7 17.91 49.10 15.96
CA PRO A 7 17.60 47.78 15.46
C PRO A 7 17.02 46.89 16.57
N ALA A 8 15.91 46.23 16.28
CA ALA A 8 15.23 45.38 17.22
C ALA A 8 14.66 44.13 16.56
N SER A 9 14.55 43.08 17.37
CA SER A 9 13.82 41.88 17.01
C SER A 9 12.35 42.06 17.38
N VAL A 10 11.47 41.77 16.44
CA VAL A 10 10.02 41.80 16.62
C VAL A 10 9.48 40.38 16.49
N LEU A 11 8.77 39.95 17.51
CA LEU A 11 8.08 38.67 17.61
C LEU A 11 6.59 38.95 17.71
N PHE A 12 5.82 38.56 16.69
CA PHE A 12 4.37 38.67 16.70
C PHE A 12 3.74 37.29 16.86
N LEU A 13 2.87 37.11 17.85
CA LEU A 13 2.16 35.87 18.14
C LEU A 13 0.66 36.10 17.94
N ARG A 14 0.06 35.40 16.98
CA ARG A 14 -1.35 35.54 16.60
C ARG A 14 -2.11 34.26 16.88
N MET A 15 -3.23 34.34 17.61
CA MET A 15 -4.13 33.22 17.83
C MET A 15 -4.95 32.95 16.56
N ARG A 16 -4.92 31.70 16.07
CA ARG A 16 -5.67 31.31 14.86
C ARG A 16 -7.17 31.21 15.17
N ALA A 17 -8.01 31.67 14.24
CA ALA A 17 -9.48 31.61 14.36
C ALA A 17 -10.04 32.21 15.68
N PHE A 18 -9.44 33.29 16.17
CA PHE A 18 -9.80 33.90 17.47
C PHE A 18 -11.18 34.58 17.48
N HIS A 19 -11.47 35.44 16.49
CA HIS A 19 -12.66 36.29 16.48
C HIS A 19 -14.01 35.53 16.35
N GLY A 20 -13.99 34.27 15.90
CA GLY A 20 -15.20 33.46 15.74
C GLY A 20 -15.62 32.67 16.97
N GLN A 21 -14.88 32.75 18.08
CA GLN A 21 -15.10 31.94 19.26
C GLN A 21 -15.93 32.64 20.34
N PRO A 22 -16.56 31.88 21.27
CA PRO A 22 -17.20 32.47 22.45
C PRO A 22 -16.23 33.30 23.30
N VAL A 23 -16.72 34.36 23.93
CA VAL A 23 -15.91 35.29 24.75
C VAL A 23 -15.16 34.56 25.89
N THR A 24 -15.77 33.53 26.47
CA THR A 24 -15.14 32.69 27.51
C THR A 24 -13.94 31.90 26.97
N GLU A 25 -14.07 31.34 25.76
CA GLU A 25 -12.97 30.63 25.10
C GLU A 25 -11.87 31.60 24.66
N GLN A 26 -12.24 32.78 24.15
CA GLN A 26 -11.31 33.85 23.83
C GLN A 26 -10.47 34.25 25.06
N ALA A 27 -11.10 34.44 26.22
CA ALA A 27 -10.41 34.76 27.46
C ALA A 27 -9.43 33.65 27.88
N GLN A 28 -9.87 32.39 27.85
CA GLN A 28 -9.04 31.25 28.23
C GLN A 28 -7.84 31.06 27.28
N ARG A 29 -8.02 31.27 25.98
CA ARG A 29 -6.93 31.20 24.99
C ARG A 29 -5.94 32.34 25.17
N ARG A 30 -6.42 33.55 25.47
CA ARG A 30 -5.56 34.70 25.78
C ARG A 30 -4.71 34.46 27.03
N GLU A 31 -5.30 33.90 28.08
CA GLU A 31 -4.57 33.53 29.30
C GLU A 31 -3.49 32.48 29.03
N ARG A 32 -3.82 31.44 28.24
CA ARG A 32 -2.85 30.43 27.79
C ARG A 32 -1.69 31.04 26.99
N LEU A 33 -1.99 31.95 26.05
CA LEU A 33 -0.97 32.66 25.27
C LEU A 33 -0.07 33.51 26.18
N LEU A 34 -0.64 34.27 27.11
CA LEU A 34 0.13 35.10 28.05
C LEU A 34 1.05 34.25 28.94
N ALA A 35 0.57 33.10 29.43
CA ALA A 35 1.39 32.17 30.21
C ALA A 35 2.55 31.59 29.39
N ALA A 36 2.29 31.18 28.14
CA ALA A 36 3.32 30.66 27.23
C ALA A 36 4.36 31.73 26.88
N VAL A 37 3.93 32.96 26.57
CA VAL A 37 4.83 34.10 26.30
C VAL A 37 5.66 34.42 27.54
N LYS A 38 5.06 34.45 28.73
CA LYS A 38 5.79 34.72 29.98
C LYS A 38 6.93 33.71 30.18
N GLN A 39 6.69 32.43 29.91
CA GLN A 39 7.73 31.39 29.97
C GLN A 39 8.79 31.60 28.89
N ALA A 40 8.36 31.80 27.63
CA ALA A 40 9.25 31.96 26.48
C ALA A 40 10.17 33.19 26.57
N LEU A 41 9.72 34.23 27.28
CA LEU A 41 10.50 35.44 27.50
C LEU A 41 11.32 35.42 28.80
N ALA A 42 11.32 34.34 29.58
CA ALA A 42 12.13 34.26 30.81
C ALA A 42 13.62 34.63 30.61
N PRO A 43 14.28 34.34 29.46
CA PRO A 43 15.66 34.75 29.21
C PRO A 43 15.87 36.22 28.84
N TRP A 44 14.80 37.00 28.64
CA TRP A 44 14.88 38.39 28.17
C TRP A 44 14.87 39.35 29.36
N GLN A 45 15.74 40.36 29.31
CA GLN A 45 15.74 41.43 30.30
C GLN A 45 14.47 42.28 30.17
N PRO A 46 13.72 42.52 31.25
CA PRO A 46 12.51 43.34 31.22
C PRO A 46 12.73 44.76 30.65
N GLU A 47 13.90 45.35 30.88
CA GLU A 47 14.27 46.71 30.50
C GLU A 47 14.52 46.86 28.98
N GLU A 48 14.92 45.75 28.35
CA GLU A 48 15.28 45.68 26.93
C GLU A 48 14.12 45.20 26.04
N ARG A 49 12.93 45.01 26.61
CA ARG A 49 11.76 44.53 25.87
C ARG A 49 10.51 45.32 26.17
N VAL A 50 9.60 45.35 25.22
CA VAL A 50 8.21 45.76 25.42
C VAL A 50 7.28 44.66 24.92
N VAL A 51 6.19 44.50 25.65
CA VAL A 51 5.11 43.58 25.32
C VAL A 51 3.90 44.44 24.99
N LEU A 52 3.37 44.28 23.78
CA LEU A 52 2.25 45.05 23.24
C LEU A 52 1.08 44.08 23.00
N GLU A 53 -0.09 44.43 23.49
CA GLU A 53 -1.29 43.66 23.22
C GLU A 53 -1.85 43.96 21.83
N ALA A 54 -2.32 42.91 21.15
CA ALA A 54 -3.08 43.01 19.91
C ALA A 54 -4.49 42.40 20.10
N PRO A 55 -5.47 42.73 19.24
CA PRO A 55 -6.82 42.16 19.34
C PRO A 55 -6.84 40.64 19.38
N ASP A 56 -6.11 39.99 18.48
CA ASP A 56 -6.04 38.54 18.29
C ASP A 56 -4.69 37.94 18.67
N GLY A 57 -3.88 38.64 19.47
CA GLY A 57 -2.53 38.20 19.75
C GLY A 57 -1.73 39.16 20.62
N LEU A 58 -0.41 39.06 20.47
CA LEU A 58 0.56 39.81 21.24
C LEU A 58 1.82 40.05 20.39
N ALA A 59 2.42 41.22 20.54
CA ALA A 59 3.73 41.51 19.97
C ALA A 59 4.76 41.74 21.07
N VAL A 60 5.95 41.20 20.88
CA VAL A 60 7.11 41.43 21.73
C VAL A 60 8.17 42.10 20.88
N VAL A 61 8.67 43.22 21.35
CA VAL A 61 9.75 43.94 20.70
C VAL A 61 10.93 44.01 21.66
N GLY A 62 12.10 43.54 21.23
CA GLY A 62 13.30 43.56 22.06
C GLY A 62 14.51 44.16 21.37
N ARG A 63 15.28 44.94 22.13
CA ARG A 63 16.66 45.27 21.85
C ARG A 63 17.46 43.98 22.08
N GLY A 64 17.65 43.17 21.05
CA GLY A 64 18.23 41.85 21.25
C GLY A 64 18.58 41.08 19.99
N ASP A 65 19.36 40.02 20.20
CA ASP A 65 19.81 39.08 19.19
C ASP A 65 18.61 38.38 18.52
N PRO A 66 18.52 38.35 17.17
CA PRO A 66 17.52 37.58 16.44
C PRO A 66 17.42 36.11 16.91
N TRP A 67 18.52 35.54 17.40
CA TRP A 67 18.49 34.20 17.98
C TRP A 67 17.57 34.09 19.20
N GLN A 68 17.60 35.08 20.09
CA GLN A 68 16.77 35.09 21.30
C GLN A 68 15.28 35.17 20.94
N ALA A 69 14.94 35.93 19.89
CA ALA A 69 13.59 35.98 19.31
C ALA A 69 13.15 34.66 18.68
N LEU A 70 14.04 34.00 17.94
CA LEU A 70 13.74 32.67 17.38
C LEU A 70 13.53 31.62 18.48
N GLN A 71 14.29 31.69 19.58
CA GLN A 71 14.13 30.77 20.71
C GLN A 71 12.80 30.98 21.42
N ALA A 72 12.44 32.23 21.72
CA ALA A 72 11.14 32.55 22.30
C ALA A 72 9.98 32.11 21.40
N ALA A 73 10.10 32.30 20.08
CA ALA A 73 9.11 31.81 19.11
C ALA A 73 8.95 30.29 19.18
N ARG A 74 10.05 29.55 19.26
CA ARG A 74 10.03 28.07 19.35
C ARG A 74 9.39 27.58 20.64
N GLU A 75 9.69 28.23 21.75
CA GLU A 75 9.11 27.90 23.05
C GLU A 75 7.61 28.20 23.07
N ALA A 76 7.20 29.38 22.58
CA ALA A 76 5.79 29.73 22.49
C ALA A 76 5.00 28.79 21.55
N ALA A 77 5.54 28.46 20.38
CA ALA A 77 4.91 27.51 19.45
C ALA A 77 4.83 26.08 20.00
N ALA A 78 5.73 25.69 20.91
CA ALA A 78 5.68 24.39 21.57
C ALA A 78 4.64 24.34 22.69
N SER A 79 4.39 25.47 23.35
CA SER A 79 3.41 25.59 24.44
C SER A 79 1.99 25.92 23.96
N CYS A 80 1.84 26.51 22.76
CA CYS A 80 0.54 26.85 22.17
C CYS A 80 0.50 26.45 20.69
N GLU A 81 -0.20 25.35 20.39
CA GLU A 81 -0.29 24.82 19.02
C GLU A 81 -1.13 25.70 18.09
N ASP A 82 -2.07 26.48 18.62
CA ASP A 82 -3.01 27.31 17.89
C ASP A 82 -2.47 28.72 17.54
N VAL A 83 -1.18 28.96 17.76
CA VAL A 83 -0.53 30.25 17.54
C VAL A 83 0.28 30.26 16.24
N ALA A 84 0.09 31.31 15.45
CA ALA A 84 0.85 31.65 14.27
C ALA A 84 1.86 32.74 14.62
N ILE A 85 3.14 32.52 14.33
CA ILE A 85 4.24 33.39 14.78
C ILE A 85 4.95 34.03 13.58
N GLY A 86 5.13 35.34 13.65
CA GLY A 86 5.90 36.14 12.70
C GLY A 86 7.13 36.76 13.34
N LEU A 87 8.27 36.64 12.67
CA LEU A 87 9.56 37.17 13.11
C LEU A 87 10.08 38.22 12.13
N HIS A 88 10.44 39.38 12.66
CA HIS A 88 11.03 40.47 11.90
C HIS A 88 12.22 41.09 12.64
N TYR A 89 13.15 41.66 11.89
CA TYR A 89 14.27 42.41 12.43
C TYR A 89 14.39 43.71 11.64
N GLY A 90 14.32 44.83 12.34
CA GLY A 90 14.30 46.13 11.70
C GLY A 90 14.39 47.29 12.70
N PRO A 91 14.50 48.53 12.19
CA PRO A 91 14.52 49.71 13.03
C PRO A 91 13.16 49.94 13.68
N ILE A 92 13.17 50.21 14.99
CA ILE A 92 11.99 50.64 15.73
C ILE A 92 12.24 52.02 16.34
N LYS A 93 11.18 52.83 16.43
CA LYS A 93 11.20 54.07 17.21
C LYS A 93 10.51 53.80 18.53
N ALA A 94 11.22 54.02 19.63
CA ALA A 94 10.70 53.95 20.98
C ALA A 94 10.60 55.37 21.53
N GLU A 95 9.43 55.76 22.06
CA GLU A 95 9.23 57.10 22.64
C GLU A 95 9.89 57.29 24.02
N ALA A 96 10.66 56.31 24.50
CA ALA A 96 11.41 56.33 25.76
C ALA A 96 12.86 55.80 25.57
N ASP A 97 13.75 56.17 26.49
CA ASP A 97 15.17 55.76 26.46
C ASP A 97 15.35 54.24 26.60
N THR A 98 14.48 53.62 27.40
CA THR A 98 14.34 52.18 27.56
C THR A 98 13.16 51.66 26.75
N LEU A 99 13.19 50.38 26.38
CA LEU A 99 12.05 49.73 25.73
C LEU A 99 10.93 49.45 26.72
N ALA A 100 11.26 49.16 27.98
CA ALA A 100 10.28 48.97 29.03
C ALA A 100 9.36 50.19 29.17
N GLY A 101 8.07 50.00 28.91
CA GLY A 101 7.05 51.05 28.98
C GLY A 101 7.02 52.01 27.78
N ALA A 102 7.88 51.81 26.77
CA ALA A 102 7.88 52.64 25.57
C ALA A 102 6.65 52.36 24.70
N ARG A 103 6.06 53.43 24.15
CA ARG A 103 5.24 53.30 22.94
C ARG A 103 6.17 53.02 21.78
N VAL A 104 5.96 51.88 21.13
CA VAL A 104 6.74 51.45 19.97
C VAL A 104 5.84 51.56 18.75
N ALA A 105 6.31 52.33 17.77
CA ALA A 105 5.67 52.46 16.48
C ALA A 105 6.73 52.28 15.39
N GLY A 106 6.36 51.57 14.32
CA GLY A 106 7.24 51.38 13.18
C GLY A 106 6.76 50.27 12.24
N GLU A 107 7.24 50.36 11.00
CA GLU A 107 6.97 49.40 9.93
C GLU A 107 7.36 47.95 10.33
N GLY A 108 8.35 47.81 11.22
CA GLY A 108 8.77 46.49 11.69
C GLY A 108 7.69 45.73 12.47
N LEU A 109 6.81 46.43 13.19
CA LEU A 109 5.71 45.81 13.92
C LEU A 109 4.59 45.36 12.97
N GLU A 110 4.21 46.23 12.02
CA GLU A 110 3.25 45.91 10.97
C GLU A 110 3.74 44.72 10.13
N THR A 111 5.01 44.71 9.76
CA THR A 111 5.63 43.62 8.98
C THR A 111 5.60 42.30 9.75
N ALA A 112 5.95 42.29 11.04
CA ALA A 112 5.88 41.07 11.85
C ALA A 112 4.44 40.55 11.98
N GLY A 113 3.47 41.44 12.14
CA GLY A 113 2.04 41.10 12.13
C GLY A 113 1.60 40.48 10.82
N ALA A 114 1.97 41.07 9.68
CA ALA A 114 1.69 40.53 8.36
C ALA A 114 2.35 39.14 8.17
N VAL A 115 3.61 38.98 8.59
CA VAL A 115 4.32 37.68 8.54
C VAL A 115 3.60 36.62 9.38
N ALA A 116 3.13 36.95 10.58
CA ALA A 116 2.29 36.07 11.40
C ALA A 116 0.93 35.79 10.72
N GLY A 117 0.44 36.75 9.94
CA GLY A 117 -0.68 36.65 9.01
C GLY A 117 -0.62 35.43 8.09
N PHE A 118 0.58 35.15 7.58
CA PHE A 118 0.85 34.10 6.59
C PHE A 118 1.21 32.73 7.19
N ALA A 119 1.37 32.64 8.50
CA ALA A 119 1.78 31.41 9.22
C ALA A 119 0.62 30.40 9.37
N THR A 120 0.08 29.93 8.24
CA THR A 120 -1.03 28.95 8.17
C THR A 120 -0.52 27.51 8.19
N GLN A 121 0.50 27.22 7.37
CA GLN A 121 1.11 25.88 7.23
C GLN A 121 2.36 25.73 8.12
N HIS A 122 3.09 26.82 8.32
CA HIS A 122 4.30 26.88 9.14
C HIS A 122 4.02 27.75 10.37
N PRO A 123 4.10 27.22 11.59
CA PRO A 123 3.73 27.97 12.79
C PRO A 123 4.68 29.13 13.09
N ILE A 124 5.88 29.14 12.50
CA ILE A 124 6.88 30.19 12.68
C ILE A 124 7.41 30.59 11.29
N LEU A 125 7.15 31.83 10.92
CA LEU A 125 7.68 32.48 9.72
C LEU A 125 8.59 33.65 10.09
N ALA A 126 9.61 33.88 9.28
CA ALA A 126 10.57 34.96 9.43
C ALA A 126 10.74 35.72 8.12
N SER A 127 10.86 37.04 8.23
CA SER A 127 11.20 37.91 7.10
C SER A 127 12.67 37.77 6.67
N LEU A 128 12.98 38.19 5.43
CA LEU A 128 14.36 38.23 4.93
C LEU A 128 15.32 39.03 5.84
N PRO A 129 15.00 40.26 6.30
CA PRO A 129 15.88 41.01 7.21
C PRO A 129 16.19 40.25 8.50
N PHE A 130 15.21 39.53 9.06
CA PHE A 130 15.42 38.69 10.24
C PHE A 130 16.41 37.55 9.96
N ARG A 131 16.25 36.85 8.84
CA ARG A 131 17.18 35.78 8.45
C ARG A 131 18.60 36.31 8.22
N GLN A 132 18.75 37.46 7.59
CA GLN A 132 20.05 38.10 7.35
C GLN A 132 20.72 38.51 8.66
N ALA A 133 19.98 39.16 9.57
CA ALA A 133 20.47 39.53 10.89
C ALA A 133 20.89 38.30 11.72
N LEU A 134 20.09 37.22 11.66
CA LEU A 134 20.45 35.95 12.29
C LEU A 134 21.71 35.34 11.65
N ALA A 135 21.83 35.37 10.32
CA ALA A 135 22.98 34.81 9.60
C ALA A 135 24.28 35.58 9.88
N ALA A 136 24.20 36.89 10.06
CA ALA A 136 25.36 37.74 10.37
C ALA A 136 26.07 37.31 11.67
N ARG A 137 25.31 36.86 12.67
CA ARG A 137 25.86 36.44 13.98
C ARG A 137 25.91 34.92 14.15
N TRP A 138 24.99 34.19 13.52
CA TRP A 138 24.81 32.75 13.69
C TRP A 138 24.55 32.02 12.35
N PRO A 139 25.55 31.92 11.45
CA PRO A 139 25.35 31.38 10.10
C PRO A 139 24.75 29.98 10.07
N GLN A 140 25.17 29.10 10.98
CA GLN A 140 24.65 27.72 11.05
C GLN A 140 23.21 27.67 11.54
N ARG A 141 22.81 28.57 12.46
CA ARG A 141 21.45 28.62 12.97
C ARG A 141 20.49 29.17 11.91
N ALA A 142 20.92 30.13 11.11
CA ALA A 142 20.13 30.66 10.01
C ALA A 142 19.75 29.60 8.95
N LYS A 143 20.48 28.48 8.83
CA LYS A 143 20.12 27.36 7.93
C LYS A 143 18.86 26.61 8.35
N THR A 144 18.41 26.77 9.60
CA THR A 144 17.13 26.23 10.09
C THR A 144 15.91 27.00 9.55
N LEU A 145 16.12 28.22 9.05
CA LEU A 145 15.13 29.01 8.34
C LEU A 145 15.23 28.71 6.85
N ARG A 146 14.26 27.94 6.33
CA ARG A 146 14.19 27.52 4.92
C ARG A 146 13.24 28.44 4.15
N PRO A 147 13.52 28.72 2.86
CA PRO A 147 12.59 29.48 2.03
C PRO A 147 11.19 28.85 2.07
N ALA A 148 10.17 29.66 2.37
CA ALA A 148 8.76 29.25 2.44
C ALA A 148 7.92 29.85 1.31
N GLY A 149 8.55 30.59 0.39
CA GLY A 149 7.90 31.27 -0.72
C GLY A 149 7.86 32.78 -0.53
N ASP A 150 7.32 33.45 -1.56
CA ASP A 150 7.12 34.89 -1.59
C ASP A 150 5.67 35.21 -1.24
N PHE A 151 5.47 36.16 -0.32
CA PHE A 151 4.17 36.55 0.18
C PHE A 151 3.92 38.02 -0.14
N VAL A 152 2.72 38.31 -0.63
CA VAL A 152 2.34 39.68 -1.02
C VAL A 152 1.56 40.31 0.12
N ASP A 153 2.02 41.46 0.62
CA ASP A 153 1.32 42.22 1.65
C ASP A 153 0.12 43.01 1.08
N GLU A 154 -0.68 43.63 1.95
CA GLU A 154 -1.85 44.46 1.55
C GLU A 154 -1.48 45.66 0.67
N ARG A 155 -0.18 46.03 0.64
CA ARG A 155 0.36 47.09 -0.22
C ARG A 155 0.96 46.55 -1.51
N LEU A 156 0.65 45.29 -1.86
CA LEU A 156 1.14 44.59 -3.06
C LEU A 156 2.67 44.42 -3.12
N ARG A 157 3.35 44.43 -1.98
CA ARG A 157 4.81 44.19 -1.93
C ARG A 157 5.08 42.71 -1.73
N SER A 158 5.95 42.15 -2.56
CA SER A 158 6.43 40.77 -2.42
C SER A 158 7.53 40.68 -1.36
N HIS A 159 7.35 39.79 -0.39
CA HIS A 159 8.29 39.53 0.70
C HIS A 159 8.66 38.04 0.71
N ALA A 160 9.94 37.75 0.53
CA ALA A 160 10.47 36.39 0.69
C ALA A 160 10.41 35.99 2.18
N LEU A 161 9.60 34.98 2.51
CA LEU A 161 9.46 34.46 3.86
C LEU A 161 10.23 33.16 4.05
N TYR A 162 10.62 32.93 5.29
CA TYR A 162 11.39 31.76 5.70
C TYR A 162 10.70 31.05 6.84
N ALA A 163 10.40 29.76 6.65
CA ALA A 163 9.82 28.93 7.69
C ALA A 163 10.91 28.33 8.57
N PHE A 164 10.66 28.30 9.87
CA PHE A 164 11.43 27.44 10.76
C PHE A 164 10.93 26.01 10.62
N GLU A 165 11.80 25.11 10.14
CA GLU A 165 11.51 23.68 10.21
C GLU A 165 12.06 23.10 11.52
N PRO A 166 11.20 22.64 12.46
CA PRO A 166 11.70 21.76 13.49
C PRO A 166 12.21 20.49 12.82
N GLY A 167 13.35 19.95 13.26
CA GLY A 167 13.94 18.71 12.72
C GLY A 167 13.01 17.47 12.72
N ARG A 168 11.76 17.61 13.19
CA ARG A 168 10.68 16.62 13.14
C ARG A 168 9.95 16.55 11.79
N ALA A 169 9.98 17.57 10.94
CA ALA A 169 9.35 17.52 9.59
C ALA A 169 9.93 16.38 8.73
N ARG A 170 11.22 16.05 8.95
CA ARG A 170 11.91 14.92 8.32
C ARG A 170 11.36 13.55 8.72
N ARG A 171 10.79 13.39 9.92
CA ARG A 171 10.22 12.10 10.37
C ARG A 171 8.83 11.83 9.78
N ARG A 172 7.97 12.83 9.61
CA ARG A 172 6.64 12.64 8.98
C ARG A 172 6.74 12.34 7.48
N ALA A 173 7.65 13.00 6.77
CA ALA A 173 7.86 12.74 5.33
C ALA A 173 8.42 11.33 5.07
N LEU A 174 9.38 10.86 5.88
CA LEU A 174 9.92 9.50 5.76
C LEU A 174 8.87 8.41 6.07
N TRP A 175 8.02 8.63 7.07
CA TRP A 175 6.94 7.68 7.39
C TRP A 175 5.83 7.68 6.34
N GLY A 176 5.54 8.82 5.71
CA GLY A 176 4.59 8.90 4.59
C GLY A 176 4.98 8.02 3.40
N HIS A 177 6.26 8.03 3.01
CA HIS A 177 6.75 7.16 1.94
C HIS A 177 6.76 5.67 2.32
N LEU A 178 7.02 5.33 3.59
CA LEU A 178 6.94 3.95 4.07
C LEU A 178 5.51 3.41 4.03
N PHE A 179 4.51 4.18 4.48
CA PHE A 179 3.11 3.76 4.39
C PHE A 179 2.63 3.63 2.93
N ALA A 180 3.06 4.53 2.05
CA ALA A 180 2.75 4.44 0.62
C ALA A 180 3.37 3.19 -0.03
N ALA A 181 4.64 2.88 0.28
CA ALA A 181 5.32 1.69 -0.23
C ALA A 181 4.67 0.39 0.27
N VAL A 182 4.29 0.33 1.56
CA VAL A 182 3.57 -0.82 2.14
C VAL A 182 2.19 -0.98 1.48
N GLY A 183 1.46 0.11 1.25
CA GLY A 183 0.17 0.09 0.56
C GLY A 183 0.27 -0.49 -0.86
N VAL A 184 1.25 -0.04 -1.65
CA VAL A 184 1.51 -0.58 -3.00
C VAL A 184 1.90 -2.06 -2.96
N ALA A 185 2.77 -2.45 -2.04
CA ALA A 185 3.19 -3.85 -1.89
C ALA A 185 2.00 -4.77 -1.55
N LEU A 186 1.07 -4.34 -0.70
CA LEU A 186 -0.14 -5.10 -0.37
C LEU A 186 -1.09 -5.27 -1.57
N ILE A 187 -1.28 -4.23 -2.39
CA ILE A 187 -2.11 -4.31 -3.60
C ILE A 187 -1.49 -5.28 -4.61
N VAL A 188 -0.17 -5.21 -4.83
CA VAL A 188 0.54 -6.13 -5.73
C VAL A 188 0.47 -7.56 -5.21
N ALA A 189 0.69 -7.79 -3.92
CA ALA A 189 0.60 -9.12 -3.31
C ALA A 189 -0.81 -9.70 -3.42
N ALA A 190 -1.86 -8.89 -3.18
CA ALA A 190 -3.25 -9.31 -3.35
C ALA A 190 -3.58 -9.66 -4.82
N GLY A 191 -3.09 -8.86 -5.77
CA GLY A 191 -3.23 -9.15 -7.20
C GLY A 191 -2.51 -10.43 -7.62
N PHE A 192 -1.31 -10.68 -7.09
CA PHE A 192 -0.54 -11.89 -7.36
C PHE A 192 -1.20 -13.14 -6.76
N ALA A 193 -1.67 -13.05 -5.51
CA ALA A 193 -2.42 -14.12 -4.84
C ALA A 193 -3.74 -14.45 -5.56
N GLY A 194 -4.48 -13.42 -6.00
CA GLY A 194 -5.71 -13.61 -6.76
C GLY A 194 -5.50 -14.24 -8.13
N ARG A 195 -4.35 -13.97 -8.77
CA ARG A 195 -3.98 -14.61 -10.04
C ARG A 195 -3.65 -16.09 -9.86
N TRP A 196 -2.89 -16.46 -8.83
CA TRP A 196 -2.58 -17.87 -8.55
C TRP A 196 -3.83 -18.71 -8.25
N GLN A 197 -4.78 -18.18 -7.47
CA GLN A 197 -6.03 -18.90 -7.20
C GLN A 197 -6.88 -19.13 -8.46
N ARG A 198 -6.91 -18.17 -9.39
CA ARG A 198 -7.64 -18.33 -10.66
C ARG A 198 -7.00 -19.37 -11.57
N GLU A 199 -5.67 -19.38 -11.66
CA GLU A 199 -4.94 -20.35 -12.48
C GLU A 199 -5.14 -21.79 -11.95
N GLU A 200 -5.14 -22.01 -10.64
CA GLU A 200 -5.45 -23.33 -10.04
C GLU A 200 -6.90 -23.75 -10.29
N MET A 201 -7.86 -22.84 -10.13
CA MET A 201 -9.28 -23.18 -10.35
C MET A 201 -9.61 -23.43 -11.82
N GLU A 202 -9.01 -22.65 -12.72
CA GLU A 202 -9.16 -22.84 -14.16
C GLU A 202 -8.48 -24.13 -14.62
N ALA A 203 -7.31 -24.47 -14.09
CA ALA A 203 -6.64 -25.74 -14.36
C ALA A 203 -7.45 -26.93 -13.82
N ALA A 204 -8.03 -26.82 -12.63
CA ALA A 204 -8.84 -27.88 -12.01
C ALA A 204 -10.19 -28.10 -12.70
N SER A 205 -10.67 -27.12 -13.47
CA SER A 205 -11.98 -27.16 -14.14
C SER A 205 -11.90 -27.47 -15.64
N ARG A 206 -10.70 -27.79 -16.16
CA ARG A 206 -10.52 -28.13 -17.58
C ARG A 206 -11.28 -29.42 -17.91
N PRO A 207 -12.22 -29.41 -18.86
CA PRO A 207 -12.96 -30.61 -19.20
C PRO A 207 -12.02 -31.67 -19.79
N GLY A 208 -12.24 -32.93 -19.43
CA GLY A 208 -11.61 -34.08 -20.06
C GLY A 208 -12.33 -34.44 -21.37
N THR A 209 -11.61 -35.08 -22.28
CA THR A 209 -12.15 -35.53 -23.58
C THR A 209 -12.12 -37.05 -23.66
N ILE A 210 -13.26 -37.68 -23.95
CA ILE A 210 -13.35 -39.11 -24.23
C ILE A 210 -13.44 -39.31 -25.74
N ALA A 211 -12.45 -39.99 -26.33
CA ALA A 211 -12.53 -40.45 -27.70
C ALA A 211 -13.29 -41.79 -27.75
N LEU A 212 -14.37 -41.84 -28.53
CA LEU A 212 -15.33 -42.94 -28.54
C LEU A 212 -15.18 -43.73 -29.84
N GLU A 213 -14.89 -45.02 -29.70
CA GLU A 213 -14.83 -45.95 -30.82
C GLU A 213 -15.75 -47.14 -30.53
N ILE A 214 -17.03 -46.98 -30.88
CA ILE A 214 -18.09 -47.94 -30.58
C ILE A 214 -18.60 -48.59 -31.87
N HIS A 215 -18.60 -49.91 -31.93
CA HIS A 215 -19.11 -50.70 -33.06
C HIS A 215 -20.18 -51.71 -32.60
N PRO A 216 -21.30 -51.89 -33.33
CA PRO A 216 -21.69 -51.22 -34.58
C PRO A 216 -22.36 -49.83 -34.38
N GLN A 217 -23.19 -49.67 -33.36
CA GLN A 217 -23.79 -48.40 -32.93
C GLN A 217 -24.13 -48.50 -31.44
N GLY A 218 -24.07 -47.41 -30.69
CA GLY A 218 -24.47 -47.35 -29.30
C GLY A 218 -24.87 -45.95 -28.86
N GLU A 219 -25.92 -45.86 -28.06
CA GLU A 219 -26.32 -44.66 -27.33
C GLU A 219 -25.42 -44.51 -26.10
N ILE A 220 -24.94 -43.30 -25.86
CA ILE A 220 -23.99 -42.98 -24.81
C ILE A 220 -24.68 -42.13 -23.77
N TYR A 221 -24.80 -42.68 -22.57
CA TYR A 221 -25.29 -41.99 -21.39
C TYR A 221 -24.11 -41.69 -20.45
N VAL A 222 -24.03 -40.47 -19.95
CA VAL A 222 -23.06 -40.06 -18.93
C VAL A 222 -23.85 -39.66 -17.69
N ASP A 223 -23.62 -40.33 -16.57
CA ASP A 223 -24.33 -40.13 -15.30
C ASP A 223 -25.87 -40.17 -15.45
N GLY A 224 -26.34 -41.00 -16.40
CA GLY A 224 -27.77 -41.16 -16.72
C GLY A 224 -28.33 -40.15 -17.73
N GLU A 225 -27.54 -39.19 -18.22
CA GLU A 225 -27.95 -38.21 -19.25
C GLU A 225 -27.48 -38.67 -20.65
N LEU A 226 -28.39 -38.73 -21.63
CA LEU A 226 -28.06 -39.08 -23.01
C LEU A 226 -27.22 -37.99 -23.66
N LYS A 227 -25.95 -38.30 -23.99
CA LYS A 227 -25.02 -37.36 -24.64
C LYS A 227 -24.95 -37.52 -26.16
N GLY A 228 -25.44 -38.64 -26.70
CA GLY A 228 -25.58 -38.84 -28.14
C GLY A 228 -25.40 -40.29 -28.56
N VAL A 229 -25.17 -40.51 -29.85
CA VAL A 229 -25.07 -41.83 -30.48
C VAL A 229 -23.75 -41.95 -31.24
N SER A 230 -23.02 -43.04 -31.03
CA SER A 230 -21.77 -43.34 -31.74
C SER A 230 -21.92 -44.64 -32.55
N PRO A 231 -21.51 -44.68 -33.83
CA PRO A 231 -21.04 -43.57 -34.68
C PRO A 231 -22.20 -42.65 -35.11
N PRO A 232 -22.05 -41.30 -35.26
CA PRO A 232 -20.85 -40.52 -35.63
C PRO A 232 -20.15 -39.75 -34.50
N LEU A 233 -20.61 -39.84 -33.26
CA LEU A 233 -20.01 -39.12 -32.14
C LEU A 233 -18.66 -39.74 -31.73
N ALA A 234 -17.56 -39.22 -32.28
CA ALA A 234 -16.21 -39.72 -32.02
C ALA A 234 -15.54 -39.13 -30.77
N ARG A 235 -16.04 -38.01 -30.24
CA ARG A 235 -15.46 -37.31 -29.09
C ARG A 235 -16.55 -36.74 -28.19
N LEU A 236 -16.35 -36.82 -26.88
CA LEU A 236 -17.26 -36.28 -25.87
C LEU A 236 -16.48 -35.55 -24.78
N SER A 237 -16.85 -34.30 -24.51
CA SER A 237 -16.23 -33.46 -23.48
C SER A 237 -17.04 -33.54 -22.20
N ILE A 238 -16.39 -33.91 -21.08
CA ILE A 238 -17.04 -34.12 -19.78
C ILE A 238 -16.22 -33.37 -18.71
N PRO A 239 -16.83 -32.79 -17.67
CA PRO A 239 -16.09 -32.22 -16.54
C PRO A 239 -15.08 -33.22 -15.94
N PRO A 240 -14.01 -32.76 -15.29
CA PRO A 240 -13.12 -33.65 -14.56
C PRO A 240 -13.81 -34.18 -13.30
N GLY A 241 -13.64 -35.46 -13.02
CA GLY A 241 -14.32 -36.15 -11.93
C GLY A 241 -14.63 -37.63 -12.22
N PRO A 242 -15.22 -38.32 -11.23
CA PRO A 242 -15.77 -39.65 -11.43
C PRO A 242 -17.06 -39.54 -12.26
N HIS A 243 -17.14 -40.32 -13.34
CA HIS A 243 -18.30 -40.39 -14.21
C HIS A 243 -18.66 -41.84 -14.53
N SER A 244 -19.94 -42.15 -14.56
CA SER A 244 -20.44 -43.47 -14.98
C SER A 244 -20.97 -43.39 -16.40
N ILE A 245 -20.35 -44.15 -17.30
CA ILE A 245 -20.70 -44.18 -18.73
C ILE A 245 -21.50 -45.44 -19.01
N GLU A 246 -22.73 -45.27 -19.45
CA GLU A 246 -23.59 -46.37 -19.86
C GLU A 246 -23.74 -46.37 -21.38
N LEU A 247 -23.34 -47.48 -22.00
CA LEU A 247 -23.48 -47.75 -23.42
C LEU A 247 -24.68 -48.66 -23.65
N ARG A 248 -25.65 -48.19 -24.42
CA ARG A 248 -26.86 -48.95 -24.78
C ARG A 248 -26.88 -49.25 -26.27
N ASN A 249 -27.33 -50.44 -26.63
CA ASN A 249 -27.57 -50.84 -28.02
C ASN A 249 -28.90 -51.61 -28.07
N GLU A 250 -29.71 -51.38 -29.10
CA GLU A 250 -31.09 -51.88 -29.25
C GLU A 250 -31.23 -53.41 -29.12
N HIS A 251 -30.15 -54.18 -29.35
CA HIS A 251 -30.20 -55.64 -29.38
C HIS A 251 -29.27 -56.32 -28.35
N MET A 252 -28.61 -55.55 -27.48
CA MET A 252 -27.56 -56.03 -26.58
C MET A 252 -27.76 -55.51 -25.15
N LYS A 253 -27.14 -56.18 -24.17
CA LYS A 253 -27.20 -55.72 -22.77
C LYS A 253 -26.43 -54.40 -22.61
N PRO A 254 -26.97 -53.42 -21.85
CA PRO A 254 -26.25 -52.20 -21.51
C PRO A 254 -24.94 -52.52 -20.80
N VAL A 255 -23.89 -51.78 -21.15
CA VAL A 255 -22.57 -51.88 -20.52
C VAL A 255 -22.33 -50.59 -19.74
N VAL A 256 -22.07 -50.72 -18.43
CA VAL A 256 -21.76 -49.59 -17.55
C VAL A 256 -20.27 -49.62 -17.23
N MET A 257 -19.60 -48.48 -17.38
CA MET A 257 -18.18 -48.30 -17.11
C MET A 257 -17.97 -47.05 -16.26
N ASP A 258 -17.32 -47.22 -15.11
CA ASP A 258 -16.91 -46.09 -14.28
C ASP A 258 -15.53 -45.59 -14.73
N VAL A 259 -15.44 -44.31 -15.03
CA VAL A 259 -14.20 -43.64 -15.44
C VAL A 259 -13.89 -42.49 -14.49
N GLN A 260 -12.62 -42.27 -14.24
CA GLN A 260 -12.13 -41.12 -13.49
C GLN A 260 -11.33 -40.25 -14.46
N LEU A 261 -11.84 -39.05 -14.75
CA LEU A 261 -11.17 -38.11 -15.64
C LEU A 261 -10.43 -37.04 -14.83
N ALA A 262 -9.14 -36.86 -15.05
CA ALA A 262 -8.37 -35.73 -14.56
C ALA A 262 -8.63 -34.48 -15.44
N PRO A 263 -8.39 -33.25 -14.91
CA PRO A 263 -8.59 -32.02 -15.67
C PRO A 263 -7.76 -31.96 -16.96
N GLY A 264 -8.44 -31.82 -18.10
CA GLY A 264 -7.82 -31.79 -19.43
C GLY A 264 -7.29 -33.14 -19.94
N GLU A 265 -7.59 -34.25 -19.27
CA GLU A 265 -7.17 -35.59 -19.70
C GLU A 265 -7.95 -36.06 -20.94
N GLU A 266 -7.27 -36.77 -21.85
CA GLU A 266 -7.89 -37.43 -22.99
C GLU A 266 -7.87 -38.95 -22.79
N LEU A 267 -9.05 -39.58 -22.80
CA LEU A 267 -9.23 -41.01 -22.57
C LEU A 267 -9.83 -41.68 -23.82
N GLU A 268 -9.20 -42.74 -24.33
CA GLU A 268 -9.77 -43.54 -25.42
C GLU A 268 -10.68 -44.66 -24.87
N LEU A 269 -11.94 -44.67 -25.28
CA LEU A 269 -12.93 -45.68 -24.94
C LEU A 269 -13.30 -46.49 -26.20
N LYS A 270 -12.81 -47.73 -26.28
CA LYS A 270 -13.09 -48.66 -27.38
C LYS A 270 -14.03 -49.76 -26.93
N HIS A 271 -15.18 -49.90 -27.58
CA HIS A 271 -16.15 -50.95 -27.26
C HIS A 271 -16.74 -51.59 -28.52
N THR A 272 -16.79 -52.92 -28.56
CA THR A 272 -17.42 -53.68 -29.65
C THR A 272 -18.49 -54.58 -29.05
N PHE A 273 -19.74 -54.38 -29.47
CA PHE A 273 -20.84 -55.25 -29.08
C PHE A 273 -20.72 -56.59 -29.84
N GLU A 274 -20.48 -57.68 -29.11
CA GLU A 274 -20.30 -59.01 -29.70
C GLU A 274 -21.60 -59.84 -29.59
N ALA A 275 -22.15 -60.30 -30.72
CA ALA A 275 -23.36 -61.13 -30.73
C ALA A 275 -23.10 -62.51 -30.06
N PRO A 276 -24.09 -63.10 -29.35
CA PRO A 276 -23.90 -64.37 -28.65
C PRO A 276 -23.54 -65.52 -29.62
N LYS A 277 -22.43 -66.20 -29.33
CA LYS A 277 -21.84 -67.31 -30.10
C LYS A 277 -22.77 -68.54 -30.16
N PRO A 278 -23.06 -69.15 -31.34
CA PRO A 278 -23.74 -70.44 -31.40
C PRO A 278 -22.82 -71.57 -30.88
N ALA A 279 -23.40 -72.52 -30.12
CA ALA A 279 -22.67 -73.60 -29.45
C ALA A 279 -21.85 -74.49 -30.42
N PRO A 280 -20.67 -75.01 -30.02
CA PRO A 280 -19.79 -75.78 -30.90
C PRO A 280 -20.20 -77.26 -31.03
N ALA A 281 -20.36 -77.75 -32.26
CA ALA A 281 -20.48 -79.17 -32.61
C ALA A 281 -19.09 -79.86 -32.73
N PRO A 282 -18.98 -81.20 -32.54
CA PRO A 282 -17.74 -81.87 -32.17
C PRO A 282 -16.72 -82.05 -33.31
N LYS A 283 -15.42 -81.98 -32.97
CA LYS A 283 -14.28 -82.11 -33.88
C LYS A 283 -14.03 -83.57 -34.29
N ARG A 284 -14.06 -83.85 -35.60
CA ARG A 284 -13.57 -85.08 -36.23
C ARG A 284 -12.08 -84.89 -36.58
N VAL A 285 -11.19 -85.78 -36.11
CA VAL A 285 -9.74 -85.73 -36.35
C VAL A 285 -9.33 -86.83 -37.33
N ALA A 286 -8.59 -86.46 -38.39
CA ALA A 286 -7.71 -87.33 -39.19
C ALA A 286 -6.86 -86.48 -40.16
N PRO A 287 -5.74 -86.97 -40.73
CA PRO A 287 -4.59 -87.61 -40.11
C PRO A 287 -3.23 -86.94 -40.48
N ARG A 288 -2.18 -87.37 -39.76
CA ARG A 288 -0.76 -86.92 -39.76
C ARG A 288 0.04 -87.22 -41.04
N GLN A 289 1.16 -86.51 -41.22
CA GLN A 289 2.41 -87.08 -41.78
C GLN A 289 3.66 -86.24 -41.38
N PRO A 290 4.91 -86.73 -41.53
CA PRO A 290 5.71 -87.22 -40.40
C PRO A 290 7.05 -86.48 -40.22
N GLN A 291 7.62 -86.53 -39.01
CA GLN A 291 9.06 -86.31 -38.81
C GLN A 291 9.70 -87.56 -38.21
N SER A 292 10.62 -88.12 -38.99
CA SER A 292 11.58 -89.14 -38.64
C SER A 292 12.73 -88.52 -37.86
N THR A 293 13.01 -89.06 -36.66
CA THR A 293 14.39 -89.45 -36.37
C THR A 293 14.36 -90.72 -35.54
N GLN A 294 14.87 -91.75 -36.19
CA GLN A 294 15.06 -93.11 -35.79
C GLN A 294 15.83 -93.30 -34.49
N ALA A 295 15.59 -94.48 -33.92
CA ALA A 295 16.61 -95.35 -33.35
C ALA A 295 17.40 -94.79 -32.18
N LYS A 296 16.97 -95.17 -30.98
CA LYS A 296 17.79 -96.00 -30.08
C LYS A 296 16.97 -96.45 -28.88
N ALA A 297 17.22 -97.68 -28.48
CA ALA A 297 16.85 -98.26 -27.20
C ALA A 297 15.42 -98.79 -27.02
N ILE A 298 14.93 -99.55 -28.00
CA ILE A 298 14.30 -100.86 -27.69
C ILE A 298 15.43 -101.86 -27.38
N ASP A 299 16.21 -101.51 -26.36
CA ASP A 299 17.17 -102.40 -25.70
C ASP A 299 16.82 -102.51 -24.20
N LYS A 300 15.80 -101.78 -23.74
CA LYS A 300 15.36 -101.75 -22.34
C LYS A 300 14.17 -102.67 -22.03
N VAL A 301 13.70 -103.45 -23.01
CA VAL A 301 12.66 -104.48 -22.81
C VAL A 301 13.21 -105.91 -22.99
N LYS A 302 14.44 -106.07 -23.51
CA LYS A 302 15.10 -107.38 -23.62
C LYS A 302 16.04 -107.71 -22.44
N GLY A 303 16.37 -106.73 -21.58
CA GLY A 303 17.13 -106.95 -20.34
C GLY A 303 16.29 -107.19 -19.08
N TRP A 304 14.96 -107.14 -19.17
CA TRP A 304 14.06 -107.35 -18.02
C TRP A 304 13.57 -108.81 -17.88
N LEU A 305 13.82 -109.67 -18.88
CA LEU A 305 13.41 -111.08 -18.91
C LEU A 305 14.54 -112.10 -18.62
N ASP A 306 15.77 -111.64 -18.36
CA ASP A 306 16.91 -112.49 -17.92
C ASP A 306 17.23 -112.38 -16.42
N LYS A 307 16.31 -111.83 -15.59
CA LYS A 307 16.50 -111.66 -14.13
C LYS A 307 15.38 -112.17 -13.23
N LEU A 308 14.47 -113.02 -13.72
CA LEU A 308 13.53 -113.78 -12.86
C LEU A 308 13.39 -115.25 -13.28
N LYS A 309 14.53 -115.89 -13.57
CA LYS A 309 14.79 -117.24 -13.04
C LYS A 309 15.50 -117.07 -11.71
#